data_AF-A0A7C4SZ16-F1
#
_entry.id   AF-A0A7C4SZ16-F1
#
_cell.length_a   1.000
_cell.length_b   1.000
_cell.length_c   1.000
_cell.angle_alpha   90.00
_cell.angle_beta   90.00
_cell.angle_gamma   90.00
#
_symmetry.space_group_name_H-M   'P 1'
#
loop_
_entity.id
_entity.type
_entity.pdbx_description
1 polymer ?
#
loop_
_entity_poly.entity_id
_entity_poly.type
_entity_poly.pdbx_seq_one_letter_code
_entity_poly.pdbx_strand_id
1 'polypeptide(L)'
;FPSACGKTNLAMLVPTLPGWKVETVGDDIAWMRWGEDGQLYAINPEYGYFGVAPGTSMQSNPNAMKTIEKNTIFTNVARTPDGDVWWEGIGYDPPEGLITWLQEPYDPKTGKPAAHPNARFTAPAKQCPVIDPNWEDPNGVPISAILFGGRRAGTVPLVHEAVDWSHGVFMGAIVSSETTAAAAGAVGQLRRDPFAMLPFCGYNMADYFHHWLRMGERTGVKHPKFYYVNWFRKDKNGKFLWPGYGENSRVLKWIFERCEGTGKAQESAIGYLPAPGALDLTGLTISAEAMKELLTVNPEEWLADIPGIRVFFNSFEDFPEQLIERLDWLEKRLKS
;
A
#
# COMPACT_ATOMS: atom_id res chain seq x y z
N PHE A 1 0.28 0.88 3.98
CA PHE A 1 -0.22 1.90 3.02
C PHE A 1 -1.34 2.70 3.66
N PRO A 2 -1.38 4.04 3.52
CA PRO A 2 -2.50 4.87 3.97
C PRO A 2 -3.85 4.43 3.39
N SER A 3 -4.94 4.90 3.99
CA SER A 3 -6.29 4.62 3.50
C SER A 3 -6.44 4.99 2.01
N ALA A 4 -7.18 4.15 1.26
CA ALA A 4 -7.36 4.27 -0.19
C ALA A 4 -6.07 4.27 -1.03
N CYS A 5 -4.97 3.68 -0.53
CA CYS A 5 -3.70 3.53 -1.26
C CYS A 5 -3.41 2.09 -1.71
N GLY A 6 -4.44 1.25 -1.84
CA GLY A 6 -4.35 -0.05 -2.53
C GLY A 6 -4.16 -1.30 -1.66
N LYS A 7 -4.41 -1.23 -0.33
CA LYS A 7 -4.29 -2.41 0.56
C LYS A 7 -5.15 -3.58 0.10
N THR A 8 -6.47 -3.37 -0.02
CA THR A 8 -7.43 -4.41 -0.48
C THR A 8 -7.08 -4.95 -1.86
N ASN A 9 -6.69 -4.09 -2.82
CA ASN A 9 -6.27 -4.53 -4.15
C ASN A 9 -4.99 -5.40 -4.11
N LEU A 10 -4.05 -5.11 -3.20
CA LEU A 10 -2.82 -5.88 -3.06
C LEU A 10 -3.08 -7.20 -2.31
N ALA A 11 -3.87 -7.17 -1.24
CA ALA A 11 -4.20 -8.33 -0.42
C ALA A 11 -4.99 -9.39 -1.22
N MET A 12 -5.84 -8.95 -2.15
CA MET A 12 -6.66 -9.82 -3.01
C MET A 12 -6.19 -9.81 -4.47
N LEU A 13 -4.91 -9.51 -4.71
CA LEU A 13 -4.35 -9.36 -6.05
C LEU A 13 -4.49 -10.64 -6.87
N VAL A 14 -4.81 -10.50 -8.17
CA VAL A 14 -4.68 -11.58 -9.15
C VAL A 14 -3.36 -11.40 -9.90
N PRO A 15 -2.36 -12.29 -9.73
CA PRO A 15 -1.07 -12.16 -10.40
C PRO A 15 -1.21 -12.25 -11.92
N THR A 16 -0.45 -11.42 -12.63
CA THR A 16 -0.30 -11.51 -14.09
C THR A 16 0.81 -12.47 -14.51
N LEU A 17 1.71 -12.80 -13.58
CA LEU A 17 2.80 -13.75 -13.82
C LEU A 17 2.31 -15.20 -13.71
N PRO A 18 2.55 -16.06 -14.72
CA PRO A 18 2.22 -17.48 -14.65
C PRO A 18 2.90 -18.18 -13.49
N GLY A 19 2.17 -19.07 -12.81
CA GLY A 19 2.67 -19.84 -11.67
C GLY A 19 2.67 -19.10 -10.33
N TRP A 20 2.38 -17.79 -10.31
CA TRP A 20 2.25 -17.03 -9.07
C TRP A 20 0.80 -17.05 -8.56
N LYS A 21 0.66 -17.20 -7.25
CA LYS A 21 -0.63 -17.18 -6.53
C LYS A 21 -0.51 -16.19 -5.37
N VAL A 22 -1.61 -15.49 -5.10
CA VAL A 22 -1.77 -14.66 -3.90
C VAL A 22 -2.99 -15.17 -3.16
N GLU A 23 -2.87 -15.29 -1.85
CA GLU A 23 -3.93 -15.63 -0.92
C GLU A 23 -4.04 -14.55 0.16
N THR A 24 -5.25 -14.31 0.65
CA THR A 24 -5.58 -13.22 1.56
C THR A 24 -5.74 -13.74 2.99
N VAL A 25 -4.94 -13.24 3.91
CA VAL A 25 -5.15 -13.42 5.36
C VAL A 25 -6.01 -12.29 5.94
N GLY A 26 -5.73 -11.05 5.53
CA GLY A 26 -6.48 -9.84 5.90
C GLY A 26 -6.09 -8.67 5.00
N ASP A 27 -6.87 -7.58 5.03
CA ASP A 27 -6.66 -6.43 4.15
C ASP A 27 -6.48 -5.07 4.86
N ASP A 28 -6.73 -4.99 6.17
CA ASP A 28 -6.61 -3.74 6.92
C ASP A 28 -5.73 -3.85 8.18
N ILE A 29 -6.03 -4.79 9.08
CA ILE A 29 -5.36 -4.89 10.39
C ILE A 29 -4.50 -6.16 10.49
N ALA A 30 -3.30 -6.01 11.06
CA ALA A 30 -2.44 -7.12 11.43
C ALA A 30 -2.01 -6.98 12.90
N TRP A 31 -2.21 -8.04 13.70
CA TRP A 31 -1.59 -8.16 15.01
C TRP A 31 -0.38 -9.07 14.89
N MET A 32 0.79 -8.54 15.27
CA MET A 32 2.07 -9.22 15.07
C MET A 32 2.75 -9.55 16.39
N ARG A 33 3.38 -10.72 16.45
CA ARG A 33 4.15 -11.17 17.60
C ARG A 33 5.29 -12.09 17.18
N TRP A 34 6.41 -11.99 17.87
CA TRP A 34 7.51 -12.95 17.74
C TRP A 34 7.10 -14.33 18.28
N GLY A 35 7.22 -15.34 17.44
CA GLY A 35 7.11 -16.75 17.81
C GLY A 35 8.29 -17.22 18.66
N GLU A 36 8.16 -18.40 19.24
CA GLU A 36 9.22 -19.04 20.04
C GLU A 36 10.40 -19.50 19.16
N ASP A 37 10.14 -19.76 17.87
CA ASP A 37 11.12 -20.09 16.84
C ASP A 37 11.90 -18.86 16.31
N GLY A 38 11.59 -17.67 16.81
CA GLY A 38 12.21 -16.42 16.41
C GLY A 38 11.70 -15.86 15.08
N GLN A 39 10.60 -16.34 14.53
CA GLN A 39 9.94 -15.76 13.36
C GLN A 39 8.86 -14.76 13.82
N LEU A 40 8.69 -13.64 13.11
CA LEU A 40 7.56 -12.74 13.35
C LEU A 40 6.32 -13.35 12.71
N TYR A 41 5.24 -13.51 13.47
CA TYR A 41 3.95 -14.01 13.00
C TYR A 41 2.90 -12.90 13.01
N ALA A 42 1.90 -13.00 12.11
CA ALA A 42 0.75 -12.12 12.11
C ALA A 42 -0.58 -12.89 12.05
N ILE A 43 -1.57 -12.39 12.77
CA ILE A 43 -2.98 -12.76 12.58
C ILE A 43 -3.76 -11.56 12.04
N ASN A 44 -4.85 -11.85 11.32
CA ASN A 44 -5.90 -10.87 11.05
C ASN A 44 -6.94 -10.94 12.18
N PRO A 45 -7.17 -9.86 12.95
CA PRO A 45 -8.18 -9.86 14.01
C PRO A 45 -9.62 -9.67 13.48
N GLU A 46 -9.81 -9.43 12.19
CA GLU A 46 -11.09 -9.14 11.56
C GLU A 46 -11.73 -10.38 10.90
N TYR A 47 -13.07 -10.39 10.81
CA TYR A 47 -13.84 -11.50 10.22
C TYR A 47 -14.47 -11.17 8.85
N GLY A 48 -14.12 -10.02 8.29
CA GLY A 48 -14.71 -9.50 7.07
C GLY A 48 -13.89 -8.35 6.50
N TYR A 49 -14.36 -7.85 5.37
CA TYR A 49 -13.76 -6.71 4.69
C TYR A 49 -14.72 -5.53 4.73
N PHE A 50 -14.20 -4.36 5.07
CA PHE A 50 -14.92 -3.09 4.99
C PHE A 50 -14.32 -2.22 3.87
N GLY A 51 -14.42 -2.72 2.63
CA GLY A 51 -13.72 -2.15 1.48
C GLY A 51 -14.42 -0.94 0.86
N VAL A 52 -13.63 -0.04 0.25
CA VAL A 52 -14.14 1.08 -0.56
C VAL A 52 -14.75 0.54 -1.86
N ALA A 53 -16.01 0.87 -2.12
CA ALA A 53 -16.69 0.40 -3.33
C ALA A 53 -16.24 1.14 -4.61
N PRO A 54 -16.26 2.50 -4.69
CA PRO A 54 -15.85 3.23 -5.89
C PRO A 54 -14.47 2.82 -6.43
N GLY A 55 -14.40 2.54 -7.72
CA GLY A 55 -13.21 2.04 -8.42
C GLY A 55 -12.99 0.52 -8.35
N THR A 56 -13.75 -0.22 -7.54
CA THR A 56 -13.72 -1.68 -7.53
C THR A 56 -14.45 -2.23 -8.76
N SER A 57 -13.79 -3.10 -9.54
CA SER A 57 -14.35 -3.70 -10.74
C SER A 57 -13.70 -5.05 -11.03
N MET A 58 -14.22 -5.77 -12.02
CA MET A 58 -13.59 -7.00 -12.51
C MET A 58 -12.19 -6.76 -13.09
N GLN A 59 -11.87 -5.54 -13.49
CA GLN A 59 -10.54 -5.16 -13.97
C GLN A 59 -9.58 -4.82 -12.83
N SER A 60 -10.05 -4.15 -11.77
CA SER A 60 -9.20 -3.66 -10.68
C SER A 60 -9.05 -4.64 -9.51
N ASN A 61 -10.12 -5.35 -9.15
CA ASN A 61 -10.14 -6.33 -8.08
C ASN A 61 -11.26 -7.38 -8.30
N PRO A 62 -11.05 -8.35 -9.20
CA PRO A 62 -12.04 -9.39 -9.47
C PRO A 62 -12.33 -10.28 -8.26
N ASN A 63 -11.39 -10.44 -7.33
CA ASN A 63 -11.61 -11.21 -6.10
C ASN A 63 -12.57 -10.47 -5.16
N ALA A 64 -12.44 -9.15 -5.00
CA ALA A 64 -13.42 -8.35 -4.27
C ALA A 64 -14.80 -8.42 -4.92
N MET A 65 -14.90 -8.27 -6.25
CA MET A 65 -16.18 -8.40 -6.97
C MET A 65 -16.88 -9.73 -6.70
N LYS A 66 -16.15 -10.85 -6.73
CA LYS A 66 -16.69 -12.18 -6.40
C LYS A 66 -17.07 -12.31 -4.92
N THR A 67 -16.33 -11.65 -4.04
CA THR A 67 -16.57 -11.68 -2.59
C THR A 67 -17.90 -11.02 -2.22
N ILE A 68 -18.28 -9.96 -2.93
CA ILE A 68 -19.44 -9.12 -2.62
C ILE A 68 -20.75 -9.57 -3.28
N GLU A 69 -20.74 -10.65 -4.08
CA GLU A 69 -21.91 -11.16 -4.83
C GLU A 69 -23.07 -11.62 -3.93
N LYS A 70 -22.82 -11.93 -2.66
CA LYS A 70 -23.82 -12.42 -1.72
C LYS A 70 -23.49 -12.01 -0.29
N ASN A 71 -24.52 -12.00 0.57
CA ASN A 71 -24.39 -11.72 2.02
C ASN A 71 -23.58 -10.46 2.36
N THR A 72 -23.68 -9.44 1.51
CA THR A 72 -22.90 -8.21 1.62
C THR A 72 -23.82 -7.03 1.90
N ILE A 73 -23.40 -6.18 2.83
CA ILE A 73 -24.08 -4.93 3.13
C ILE A 73 -23.35 -3.83 2.36
N PHE A 74 -24.09 -3.07 1.56
CA PHE A 74 -23.57 -1.89 0.88
C PHE A 74 -24.06 -0.60 1.56
N THR A 75 -23.16 0.36 1.73
CA THR A 75 -23.44 1.64 2.37
C THR A 75 -23.07 2.78 1.42
N ASN A 76 -24.03 3.66 1.13
CA ASN A 76 -23.89 4.86 0.29
C ASN A 76 -23.47 4.60 -1.17
N VAL A 77 -23.77 3.42 -1.72
CA VAL A 77 -23.67 3.15 -3.18
C VAL A 77 -24.95 3.62 -3.89
N ALA A 78 -24.91 3.72 -5.21
CA ALA A 78 -26.09 3.95 -6.02
C ALA A 78 -26.90 2.64 -6.19
N ARG A 79 -28.18 2.77 -6.51
CA ARG A 79 -29.11 1.65 -6.73
C ARG A 79 -29.64 1.69 -8.17
N THR A 80 -29.58 0.55 -8.86
CA THR A 80 -30.11 0.36 -10.22
C THR A 80 -31.63 0.11 -10.19
N PRO A 81 -32.34 0.30 -11.32
CA PRO A 81 -33.79 0.08 -11.39
C PRO A 81 -34.24 -1.34 -11.05
N ASP A 82 -33.42 -2.35 -11.37
CA ASP A 82 -33.66 -3.77 -11.07
C ASP A 82 -33.29 -4.15 -9.62
N GLY A 83 -32.79 -3.19 -8.83
CA GLY A 83 -32.54 -3.37 -7.40
C GLY A 83 -31.11 -3.78 -7.04
N ASP A 84 -30.20 -3.78 -8.00
CA ASP A 84 -28.77 -4.00 -7.78
C ASP A 84 -28.04 -2.69 -7.38
N VAL A 85 -26.74 -2.78 -7.16
CA VAL A 85 -25.86 -1.69 -6.76
C VAL A 85 -25.03 -1.14 -7.93
N TRP A 86 -24.62 0.12 -7.83
CA TRP A 86 -23.72 0.75 -8.80
C TRP A 86 -22.79 1.76 -8.13
N TRP A 87 -21.60 1.96 -8.68
CA TRP A 87 -20.67 3.01 -8.30
C TRP A 87 -19.75 3.40 -9.45
N GLU A 88 -19.11 4.56 -9.32
CA GLU A 88 -18.13 5.05 -10.28
C GLU A 88 -17.00 4.04 -10.49
N GLY A 89 -16.81 3.62 -11.73
CA GLY A 89 -15.74 2.70 -12.11
C GLY A 89 -16.04 1.22 -11.87
N ILE A 90 -17.30 0.83 -11.67
CA ILE A 90 -17.71 -0.59 -11.53
C ILE A 90 -17.43 -1.45 -12.77
N GLY A 91 -17.32 -0.82 -13.95
CA GLY A 91 -16.93 -1.49 -15.21
C GLY A 91 -17.90 -1.28 -16.38
N TYR A 92 -19.00 -0.58 -16.18
CA TYR A 92 -19.97 -0.21 -17.21
C TYR A 92 -20.64 1.13 -16.89
N ASP A 93 -21.23 1.75 -17.91
CA ASP A 93 -21.89 3.06 -17.81
C ASP A 93 -23.12 3.03 -16.89
N PRO A 94 -23.47 4.16 -16.24
CA PRO A 94 -24.63 4.21 -15.36
C PRO A 94 -25.93 3.88 -16.14
N PRO A 95 -26.74 2.92 -15.67
CA PRO A 95 -28.00 2.59 -16.33
C PRO A 95 -29.01 3.74 -16.21
N GLU A 96 -29.96 3.81 -17.15
CA GLU A 96 -31.08 4.75 -17.07
C GLU A 96 -31.91 4.48 -15.80
N GLY A 97 -32.36 5.53 -15.12
CA GLY A 97 -33.15 5.41 -13.89
C GLY A 97 -32.35 5.09 -12.62
N LEU A 98 -31.01 5.23 -12.66
CA LEU A 98 -30.15 5.08 -11.49
C LEU A 98 -30.54 6.04 -10.35
N ILE A 99 -30.60 5.53 -9.12
CA ILE A 99 -30.86 6.31 -7.91
C ILE A 99 -29.54 6.48 -7.15
N THR A 100 -29.18 7.71 -6.83
CA THR A 100 -27.94 8.05 -6.11
C THR A 100 -28.01 7.66 -4.63
N TRP A 101 -26.87 7.69 -3.96
CA TRP A 101 -26.76 7.48 -2.52
C TRP A 101 -27.55 8.49 -1.66
N LEU A 102 -27.94 9.63 -2.24
CA LEU A 102 -28.81 10.65 -1.63
C LEU A 102 -30.31 10.35 -1.84
N GLN A 103 -30.65 9.22 -2.45
CA GLN A 103 -32.03 8.83 -2.80
C GLN A 103 -32.68 9.76 -3.85
N GLU A 104 -31.86 10.36 -4.72
CA GLU A 104 -32.30 11.23 -5.82
C GLU A 104 -31.99 10.57 -7.18
N PRO A 105 -32.76 10.87 -8.25
CA PRO A 105 -32.41 10.45 -9.61
C PRO A 105 -31.01 10.94 -10.01
N TYR A 106 -30.20 10.06 -10.61
CA TYR A 106 -28.87 10.42 -11.08
C TYR A 106 -28.94 11.30 -12.33
N ASP A 107 -28.31 12.49 -12.27
CA ASP A 107 -28.11 13.36 -13.43
C ASP A 107 -26.60 13.51 -13.74
N PRO A 108 -26.09 12.86 -14.81
CA PRO A 108 -24.68 12.93 -15.18
C PRO A 108 -24.24 14.36 -15.56
N LYS A 109 -25.16 15.27 -15.90
CA LYS A 109 -24.83 16.66 -16.26
C LYS A 109 -24.39 17.49 -15.07
N THR A 110 -24.72 17.06 -13.84
CA THR A 110 -24.34 17.78 -12.62
C THR A 110 -22.88 17.59 -12.23
N GLY A 111 -22.22 16.56 -12.78
CA GLY A 111 -20.86 16.16 -12.38
C GLY A 111 -20.76 15.61 -10.95
N LYS A 112 -21.88 15.43 -10.24
CA LYS A 112 -21.91 14.81 -8.91
C LYS A 112 -21.85 13.28 -9.04
N PRO A 113 -21.14 12.57 -8.15
CA PRO A 113 -21.09 11.12 -8.20
C PRO A 113 -22.41 10.50 -7.71
N ALA A 114 -22.78 9.36 -8.29
CA ALA A 114 -23.94 8.57 -7.90
C ALA A 114 -23.71 7.80 -6.60
N ALA A 115 -22.48 7.31 -6.36
CA ALA A 115 -22.07 6.75 -5.07
C ALA A 115 -21.27 7.77 -4.26
N HIS A 116 -21.32 7.70 -2.93
CA HIS A 116 -20.43 8.52 -2.11
C HIS A 116 -18.96 8.11 -2.38
N PRO A 117 -17.98 9.04 -2.47
CA PRO A 117 -16.58 8.68 -2.72
C PRO A 117 -15.94 7.73 -1.69
N ASN A 118 -16.51 7.68 -0.48
CA ASN A 118 -16.16 6.73 0.58
C ASN A 118 -17.27 5.69 0.84
N ALA A 119 -18.10 5.38 -0.17
CA ALA A 119 -19.07 4.30 -0.09
C ALA A 119 -18.37 2.95 0.12
N ARG A 120 -19.04 2.03 0.81
CA ARG A 120 -18.41 0.81 1.34
C ARG A 120 -19.23 -0.43 1.01
N PHE A 121 -18.52 -1.54 0.86
CA PHE A 121 -19.09 -2.88 1.01
C PHE A 121 -18.58 -3.49 2.32
N THR A 122 -19.46 -4.22 3.01
CA THR A 122 -19.14 -5.04 4.18
C THR A 122 -19.44 -6.48 3.85
N ALA A 123 -18.39 -7.28 3.63
CA ALA A 123 -18.52 -8.67 3.17
C ALA A 123 -17.77 -9.66 4.09
N PRO A 124 -18.30 -10.88 4.33
CA PRO A 124 -17.60 -11.89 5.12
C PRO A 124 -16.31 -12.37 4.47
N ALA A 125 -15.22 -12.48 5.23
CA ALA A 125 -13.89 -12.76 4.69
C ALA A 125 -13.82 -14.13 3.98
N LYS A 126 -14.48 -15.13 4.57
CA LYS A 126 -14.62 -16.50 4.04
C LYS A 126 -15.25 -16.61 2.64
N GLN A 127 -15.86 -15.54 2.12
CA GLN A 127 -16.39 -15.52 0.75
C GLN A 127 -15.33 -15.15 -0.29
N CYS A 128 -14.15 -14.68 0.15
CA CYS A 128 -13.07 -14.37 -0.76
C CYS A 128 -12.60 -15.65 -1.45
N PRO A 129 -12.60 -15.69 -2.80
CA PRO A 129 -12.20 -16.89 -3.54
C PRO A 129 -10.71 -17.22 -3.39
N VAL A 130 -9.93 -16.29 -2.81
CA VAL A 130 -8.51 -16.43 -2.54
C VAL A 130 -8.21 -16.27 -1.05
N ILE A 131 -9.16 -16.54 -0.14
CA ILE A 131 -8.86 -16.57 1.29
C ILE A 131 -7.77 -17.62 1.56
N ASP A 132 -6.76 -17.25 2.35
CA ASP A 132 -5.71 -18.18 2.75
C ASP A 132 -6.30 -19.26 3.68
N PRO A 133 -5.95 -20.55 3.52
CA PRO A 133 -6.48 -21.61 4.38
C PRO A 133 -6.13 -21.43 5.87
N ASN A 134 -5.06 -20.69 6.18
CA ASN A 134 -4.59 -20.40 7.54
C ASN A 134 -5.01 -19.00 8.03
N TRP A 135 -5.96 -18.32 7.36
CA TRP A 135 -6.39 -16.97 7.76
C TRP A 135 -6.96 -16.89 9.18
N GLU A 136 -7.50 -18.01 9.69
CA GLU A 136 -8.01 -18.20 11.06
C GLU A 136 -7.03 -18.96 11.98
N ASP A 137 -5.80 -19.25 11.55
CA ASP A 137 -4.84 -19.96 12.41
C ASP A 137 -4.47 -19.07 13.62
N PRO A 138 -4.72 -19.52 14.86
CA PRO A 138 -4.41 -18.73 16.06
C PRO A 138 -2.91 -18.48 16.25
N ASN A 139 -2.04 -19.27 15.62
CA ASN A 139 -0.59 -19.05 15.63
C ASN A 139 -0.16 -17.98 14.61
N GLY A 140 -1.04 -17.65 13.66
CA GLY A 140 -0.78 -16.71 12.58
C GLY A 140 0.14 -17.26 11.49
N VAL A 141 0.47 -16.38 10.54
CA VAL A 141 1.34 -16.69 9.41
C VAL A 141 2.71 -16.00 9.55
N PRO A 142 3.81 -16.65 9.14
CA PRO A 142 5.15 -16.08 9.27
C PRO A 142 5.37 -14.92 8.29
N ILE A 143 5.81 -13.78 8.81
CA ILE A 143 6.07 -12.55 8.05
C ILE A 143 7.53 -12.49 7.60
N SER A 144 7.74 -12.59 6.28
CA SER A 144 9.08 -12.47 5.67
C SER A 144 9.40 -11.06 5.17
N ALA A 145 8.37 -10.26 4.86
CA ALA A 145 8.52 -8.90 4.35
C ALA A 145 7.44 -7.96 4.88
N ILE A 146 7.82 -6.72 5.16
CA ILE A 146 6.92 -5.61 5.52
C ILE A 146 7.05 -4.53 4.44
N LEU A 147 5.92 -4.14 3.84
CA LEU A 147 5.88 -3.17 2.75
C LEU A 147 5.23 -1.87 3.22
N PHE A 148 6.00 -0.79 3.17
CA PHE A 148 5.49 0.58 3.22
C PHE A 148 5.17 1.08 1.82
N GLY A 149 4.32 2.09 1.74
CA GLY A 149 3.97 2.71 0.47
C GLY A 149 2.88 3.76 0.64
N GLY A 150 2.81 4.68 -0.32
CA GLY A 150 1.87 5.78 -0.37
C GLY A 150 1.73 6.33 -1.79
N ARG A 151 0.76 7.21 -2.03
CA ARG A 151 0.59 7.87 -3.33
C ARG A 151 1.63 8.97 -3.49
N ARG A 152 2.64 8.74 -4.33
CA ARG A 152 3.71 9.70 -4.61
C ARG A 152 3.85 9.87 -6.13
N ALA A 153 3.46 11.01 -6.69
CA ALA A 153 3.65 11.28 -8.12
C ALA A 153 5.13 11.32 -8.54
N GLY A 154 6.05 11.70 -7.64
CA GLY A 154 7.50 11.79 -7.87
C GLY A 154 8.34 11.37 -6.66
N THR A 155 9.67 11.56 -6.73
CA THR A 155 10.69 11.26 -5.70
C THR A 155 10.92 9.78 -5.41
N VAL A 156 9.87 9.04 -5.05
CA VAL A 156 9.96 7.65 -4.58
C VAL A 156 9.92 6.68 -5.77
N PRO A 157 10.90 5.77 -5.91
CA PRO A 157 10.90 4.78 -7.00
C PRO A 157 9.86 3.67 -6.77
N LEU A 158 9.66 2.85 -7.80
CA LEU A 158 8.67 1.76 -7.80
C LEU A 158 8.79 0.83 -6.58
N VAL A 159 10.02 0.46 -6.23
CA VAL A 159 10.32 -0.36 -5.05
C VAL A 159 11.77 -0.14 -4.62
N HIS A 160 12.03 -0.13 -3.31
CA HIS A 160 13.36 -0.28 -2.74
C HIS A 160 13.32 -1.05 -1.42
N GLU A 161 14.41 -1.76 -1.10
CA GLU A 161 14.62 -2.53 0.15
C GLU A 161 15.47 -1.71 1.13
N ALA A 162 15.11 -1.77 2.42
CA ALA A 162 15.92 -1.20 3.49
C ALA A 162 17.25 -1.95 3.66
N VAL A 163 18.26 -1.25 4.20
CA VAL A 163 19.60 -1.84 4.41
C VAL A 163 19.69 -2.63 5.72
N ASP A 164 18.85 -2.29 6.68
CA ASP A 164 18.71 -2.93 7.98
C ASP A 164 17.36 -2.58 8.62
N TRP A 165 17.09 -3.14 9.81
CA TRP A 165 15.85 -2.92 10.54
C TRP A 165 15.58 -1.44 10.84
N SER A 166 16.56 -0.72 11.37
CA SER A 166 16.39 0.69 11.74
C SER A 166 16.15 1.58 10.51
N HIS A 167 16.74 1.25 9.36
CA HIS A 167 16.40 1.88 8.09
C HIS A 167 14.96 1.56 7.66
N GLY A 168 14.48 0.34 7.89
CA GLY A 168 13.08 -0.02 7.69
C GLY A 168 12.12 0.77 8.58
N VAL A 169 12.44 0.94 9.86
CA VAL A 169 11.66 1.77 10.78
C VAL A 169 11.65 3.23 10.32
N PHE A 170 12.80 3.75 9.89
CA PHE A 170 12.90 5.08 9.29
C PHE A 170 12.00 5.23 8.05
N MET A 171 12.03 4.27 7.12
CA MET A 171 11.14 4.25 5.96
C MET A 171 9.66 4.34 6.37
N GLY A 172 9.27 3.58 7.40
CA GLY A 172 7.93 3.63 7.99
C GLY A 172 7.60 5.01 8.56
N ALA A 173 8.52 5.62 9.32
CA ALA A 173 8.33 6.91 9.97
C ALA A 173 8.17 8.07 8.97
N ILE A 174 8.78 7.97 7.79
CA ILE A 174 8.70 9.01 6.75
C ILE A 174 7.62 8.77 5.69
N VAL A 175 6.79 7.72 5.85
CA VAL A 175 5.69 7.43 4.92
C VAL A 175 4.87 8.69 4.69
N SER A 176 4.64 8.99 3.42
CA SER A 176 3.86 10.12 2.99
C SER A 176 3.04 9.77 1.77
N SER A 177 1.88 10.40 1.66
CA SER A 177 0.94 10.15 0.59
C SER A 177 0.20 11.43 0.25
N GLU A 178 -0.09 11.63 -1.02
CA GLU A 178 -1.08 12.61 -1.45
C GLU A 178 -2.42 12.32 -0.77
N THR A 179 -3.05 13.37 -0.24
CA THR A 179 -4.37 13.29 0.39
C THR A 179 -5.42 12.75 -0.58
N THR A 180 -6.16 11.74 -0.14
CA THR A 180 -7.29 11.14 -0.87
C THR A 180 -8.61 11.71 -0.35
N ALA A 181 -9.72 11.44 -1.05
CA ALA A 181 -11.06 11.81 -0.59
C ALA A 181 -11.47 11.18 0.76
N ALA A 182 -10.76 10.14 1.22
CA ALA A 182 -11.01 9.49 2.51
C ALA A 182 -10.34 10.20 3.70
N ALA A 183 -9.39 11.11 3.45
CA ALA A 183 -8.72 11.88 4.49
C ALA A 183 -9.36 13.27 4.64
N ALA A 184 -9.55 13.73 5.87
CA ALA A 184 -9.91 15.13 6.12
C ALA A 184 -8.75 16.05 5.67
N GLY A 185 -8.97 16.90 4.67
CA GLY A 185 -7.98 17.84 4.12
C GLY A 185 -8.19 18.18 2.65
N ALA A 186 -7.43 19.16 2.12
CA ALA A 186 -7.43 19.48 0.69
C ALA A 186 -6.77 18.34 -0.11
N VAL A 187 -7.42 17.85 -1.17
CA VAL A 187 -6.96 16.75 -2.03
C VAL A 187 -5.68 17.15 -2.79
N GLY A 188 -4.71 16.22 -2.89
CA GLY A 188 -3.47 16.40 -3.65
C GLY A 188 -2.29 17.03 -2.88
N GLN A 189 -2.44 17.32 -1.58
CA GLN A 189 -1.31 17.76 -0.75
C GLN A 189 -0.56 16.55 -0.17
N LEU A 190 0.77 16.64 -0.14
CA LEU A 190 1.61 15.61 0.47
C LEU A 190 1.43 15.64 1.99
N ARG A 191 0.84 14.59 2.56
CA ARG A 191 0.67 14.42 4.01
C ARG A 191 1.60 13.33 4.52
N ARG A 192 2.24 13.57 5.67
CA ARG A 192 2.95 12.52 6.42
C ARG A 192 1.93 11.62 7.10
N ASP A 193 2.12 10.32 6.96
CA ASP A 193 1.29 9.29 7.57
C ASP A 193 2.21 8.14 8.02
N PRO A 194 3.03 8.36 9.07
CA PRO A 194 4.00 7.37 9.54
C PRO A 194 3.35 6.01 9.75
N PHE A 195 3.94 4.97 9.15
CA PHE A 195 3.46 3.59 9.19
C PHE A 195 2.01 3.39 8.69
N ALA A 196 1.39 4.41 8.06
CA ALA A 196 -0.06 4.48 7.83
C ALA A 196 -0.90 4.41 9.13
N MET A 197 -0.34 4.89 10.24
CA MET A 197 -0.89 4.78 11.59
C MET A 197 -1.24 6.14 12.20
N LEU A 198 -1.05 7.26 11.50
CA LEU A 198 -1.30 8.59 12.07
C LEU A 198 -2.70 8.76 12.69
N PRO A 199 -3.80 8.33 12.06
CA PRO A 199 -5.13 8.44 12.67
C PRO A 199 -5.47 7.29 13.65
N PHE A 200 -4.57 6.33 13.85
CA PHE A 200 -4.84 5.06 14.55
C PHE A 200 -3.89 4.78 15.73
N CYS A 201 -2.84 5.58 15.90
CA CYS A 201 -1.88 5.38 16.98
C CYS A 201 -2.55 5.65 18.33
N GLY A 202 -2.71 4.60 19.14
CA GLY A 202 -3.43 4.65 20.42
C GLY A 202 -2.63 5.24 21.59
N TYR A 203 -1.39 5.67 21.35
CA TYR A 203 -0.49 6.29 22.34
C TYR A 203 0.47 7.25 21.63
N ASN A 204 1.46 7.81 22.35
CA ASN A 204 2.43 8.72 21.77
C ASN A 204 3.15 8.09 20.57
N MET A 205 3.12 8.76 19.41
CA MET A 205 3.72 8.23 18.18
C MET A 205 5.25 8.11 18.26
N ALA A 206 5.92 8.94 19.06
CA ALA A 206 7.36 8.81 19.28
C ALA A 206 7.70 7.52 20.05
N ASP A 207 6.90 7.20 21.09
CA ASP A 207 6.99 5.91 21.79
C ASP A 207 6.71 4.73 20.84
N TYR A 208 5.81 4.92 19.88
CA TYR A 208 5.53 3.91 18.85
C TYR A 208 6.75 3.65 17.96
N PHE A 209 7.49 4.68 17.57
CA PHE A 209 8.75 4.49 16.84
C PHE A 209 9.81 3.80 17.71
N HIS A 210 9.95 4.20 18.98
CA HIS A 210 10.82 3.50 19.95
C HIS A 210 10.45 2.02 20.12
N HIS A 211 9.15 1.69 20.11
CA HIS A 211 8.69 0.30 20.15
C HIS A 211 9.19 -0.49 18.93
N TRP A 212 9.03 0.05 17.73
CA TRP A 212 9.53 -0.60 16.51
C TRP A 212 11.05 -0.74 16.49
N LEU A 213 11.80 0.24 16.97
CA LEU A 213 13.26 0.13 17.10
C LEU A 213 13.64 -1.00 18.06
N ARG A 214 13.03 -1.06 19.25
CA ARG A 214 13.25 -2.12 20.25
C ARG A 214 12.89 -3.51 19.73
N MET A 215 11.86 -3.65 18.88
CA MET A 215 11.56 -4.94 18.24
C MET A 215 12.73 -5.48 17.41
N GLY A 216 13.52 -4.59 16.80
CA GLY A 216 14.69 -4.93 15.99
C GLY A 216 15.92 -5.34 16.79
N GLU A 217 15.99 -4.96 18.07
CA GLU A 217 17.11 -5.29 18.96
C GLU A 217 17.10 -6.77 19.38
N ARG A 218 15.99 -7.49 19.16
CA ARG A 218 15.88 -8.90 19.50
C ARG A 218 16.92 -9.71 18.73
N THR A 219 17.68 -10.53 19.46
CA THR A 219 18.72 -11.41 18.91
C THR A 219 18.21 -12.82 18.73
N GLY A 220 18.86 -13.60 17.85
CA GLY A 220 18.46 -14.99 17.56
C GLY A 220 17.12 -15.13 16.82
N VAL A 221 16.64 -14.05 16.19
CA VAL A 221 15.38 -14.02 15.43
C VAL A 221 15.64 -13.79 13.95
N LYS A 222 14.67 -14.19 13.14
CA LYS A 222 14.64 -13.90 11.71
C LYS A 222 13.82 -12.65 11.46
N HIS A 223 14.51 -11.52 11.30
CA HIS A 223 13.88 -10.25 10.99
C HIS A 223 13.24 -10.26 9.59
N PRO A 224 11.96 -9.87 9.44
CA PRO A 224 11.42 -9.56 8.12
C PRO A 224 12.22 -8.43 7.46
N LYS A 225 12.25 -8.46 6.13
CA LYS A 225 12.83 -7.39 5.33
C LYS A 225 11.82 -6.26 5.13
N PHE A 226 12.30 -5.02 5.13
CA PHE A 226 11.45 -3.85 4.85
C PHE A 226 11.61 -3.39 3.42
N TYR A 227 10.49 -3.04 2.81
CA TYR A 227 10.42 -2.47 1.49
C TYR A 227 9.56 -1.23 1.50
N TYR A 228 9.82 -0.32 0.57
CA TYR A 228 8.94 0.80 0.28
C TYR A 228 8.62 0.78 -1.20
N VAL A 229 7.32 0.73 -1.51
CA VAL A 229 6.80 0.68 -2.88
C VAL A 229 6.02 1.96 -3.24
N ASN A 230 6.03 2.30 -4.52
CA ASN A 230 5.24 3.39 -5.07
C ASN A 230 4.62 3.00 -6.41
N TRP A 231 3.32 2.68 -6.39
CA TRP A 231 2.53 2.36 -7.58
C TRP A 231 2.12 3.59 -8.39
N PHE A 232 2.33 4.80 -7.85
CA PHE A 232 1.64 6.01 -8.26
C PHE A 232 2.56 7.05 -8.91
N ARG A 233 3.80 6.68 -9.22
CA ARG A 233 4.74 7.57 -9.92
C ARG A 233 4.17 7.93 -11.29
N LYS A 234 4.23 9.21 -11.64
CA LYS A 234 3.72 9.78 -12.89
C LYS A 234 4.84 10.36 -13.73
N ASP A 235 4.64 10.35 -15.04
CA ASP A 235 5.49 11.07 -15.97
C ASP A 235 5.20 12.58 -15.93
N LYS A 236 5.99 13.35 -16.69
CA LYS A 236 5.80 14.81 -16.88
C LYS A 236 4.44 15.22 -17.46
N ASN A 237 3.69 14.30 -18.05
CA ASN A 237 2.34 14.53 -18.59
C ASN A 237 1.24 14.14 -17.59
N GLY A 238 1.62 13.71 -16.37
CA GLY A 238 0.69 13.27 -15.32
C GLY A 238 0.16 11.84 -15.50
N LYS A 239 0.71 11.06 -16.44
CA LYS A 239 0.32 9.67 -16.68
C LYS A 239 1.08 8.73 -15.75
N PHE A 240 0.41 7.74 -15.18
CA PHE A 240 1.08 6.70 -14.39
C PHE A 240 2.11 5.94 -15.22
N LEU A 241 3.34 5.84 -14.69
CA LEU A 241 4.42 5.08 -15.32
C LEU A 241 4.26 3.58 -15.13
N TRP A 242 3.65 3.17 -14.01
CA TRP A 242 3.41 1.76 -13.68
C TRP A 242 1.91 1.41 -13.83
N PRO A 243 1.56 0.29 -14.47
CA PRO A 243 0.17 -0.09 -14.69
C PRO A 243 -0.56 -0.55 -13.41
N GLY A 244 0.16 -0.98 -12.37
CA GLY A 244 -0.44 -1.34 -11.09
C GLY A 244 -1.23 -2.65 -11.10
N TYR A 245 -2.16 -2.78 -10.15
CA TYR A 245 -3.05 -3.95 -10.01
C TYR A 245 -2.30 -5.28 -10.09
N GLY A 246 -2.74 -6.21 -10.94
CA GLY A 246 -2.11 -7.52 -11.09
C GLY A 246 -0.62 -7.46 -11.49
N GLU A 247 -0.18 -6.39 -12.16
CA GLU A 247 1.23 -6.21 -12.53
C GLU A 247 2.12 -5.95 -11.31
N ASN A 248 1.56 -5.51 -10.17
CA ASN A 248 2.30 -5.42 -8.91
C ASN A 248 2.87 -6.78 -8.47
N SER A 249 2.34 -7.90 -8.97
CA SER A 249 2.92 -9.25 -8.76
C SER A 249 4.38 -9.34 -9.22
N ARG A 250 4.81 -8.56 -10.21
CA ARG A 250 6.21 -8.50 -10.68
C ARG A 250 7.15 -7.92 -9.64
N VAL A 251 6.67 -6.93 -8.88
CA VAL A 251 7.41 -6.35 -7.77
C VAL A 251 7.39 -7.28 -6.57
N LEU A 252 6.25 -7.94 -6.30
CA LEU A 252 6.17 -8.96 -5.25
C LEU A 252 7.09 -10.15 -5.54
N LYS A 253 7.22 -10.60 -6.81
CA LYS A 253 8.18 -11.62 -7.23
C LYS A 253 9.61 -11.21 -6.87
N TRP A 254 10.01 -9.99 -7.19
CA TRP A 254 11.34 -9.49 -6.81
C TRP A 254 11.53 -9.45 -5.30
N ILE A 255 10.53 -8.98 -4.54
CA ILE A 255 10.56 -8.99 -3.06
C ILE A 255 10.73 -10.42 -2.52
N PHE A 256 10.02 -11.39 -3.09
CA PHE A 256 10.11 -12.79 -2.71
C PHE A 256 11.53 -13.34 -2.96
N GLU A 257 12.07 -13.13 -4.16
CA GLU A 257 13.45 -13.51 -4.50
C GLU A 257 14.48 -12.83 -3.58
N ARG A 258 14.24 -11.56 -3.20
CA ARG A 258 15.10 -10.86 -2.23
C ARG A 258 15.01 -11.47 -0.83
N CYS A 259 13.85 -11.96 -0.40
CA CYS A 259 13.68 -12.69 0.86
C CYS A 259 14.37 -14.06 0.84
N GLU A 260 14.41 -14.74 -0.31
CA GLU A 260 15.10 -16.02 -0.51
C GLU A 260 16.61 -15.89 -0.78
N GLY A 261 17.10 -14.67 -1.00
CA GLY A 261 18.51 -14.41 -1.29
C GLY A 261 18.92 -14.62 -2.76
N THR A 262 17.96 -14.85 -3.66
CA THR A 262 18.18 -15.05 -5.11
C THR A 262 17.96 -13.77 -5.92
N GLY A 263 17.27 -12.78 -5.35
CA GLY A 263 16.89 -11.55 -6.02
C GLY A 263 18.08 -10.62 -6.25
N LYS A 264 18.25 -10.15 -7.49
CA LYS A 264 19.32 -9.21 -7.87
C LYS A 264 18.94 -7.78 -7.49
N ALA A 265 19.86 -7.09 -6.80
CA ALA A 265 19.66 -5.71 -6.40
C ALA A 265 20.94 -4.89 -6.62
N GLN A 266 20.78 -3.58 -6.77
CA GLN A 266 21.86 -2.60 -6.84
C GLN A 266 21.74 -1.63 -5.67
N GLU A 267 22.87 -1.21 -5.09
CA GLU A 267 22.89 -0.20 -4.04
C GLU A 267 22.53 1.18 -4.59
N SER A 268 21.85 1.98 -3.76
CA SER A 268 21.50 3.38 -4.03
C SER A 268 21.58 4.20 -2.73
N ALA A 269 21.45 5.53 -2.82
CA ALA A 269 21.43 6.39 -1.64
C ALA A 269 20.31 6.02 -0.64
N ILE A 270 19.21 5.44 -1.12
CA ILE A 270 18.01 5.12 -0.32
C ILE A 270 17.88 3.63 0.05
N GLY A 271 18.92 2.82 -0.14
CA GLY A 271 18.88 1.37 0.06
C GLY A 271 19.06 0.60 -1.24
N TYR A 272 18.42 -0.56 -1.38
CA TYR A 272 18.61 -1.42 -2.56
C TYR A 272 17.45 -1.34 -3.55
N LEU A 273 17.77 -1.09 -4.81
CA LEU A 273 16.83 -1.11 -5.93
C LEU A 273 16.94 -2.42 -6.69
N PRO A 274 15.91 -2.83 -7.47
CA PRO A 274 16.07 -3.87 -8.47
C PRO A 274 17.25 -3.55 -9.41
N ALA A 275 18.14 -4.51 -9.61
CA ALA A 275 19.20 -4.37 -10.61
C ALA A 275 18.61 -4.36 -12.04
N PRO A 276 19.34 -3.90 -13.07
CA PRO A 276 18.86 -3.96 -14.45
C PRO A 276 18.48 -5.39 -14.83
N GLY A 277 17.24 -5.57 -15.31
CA GLY A 277 16.69 -6.89 -15.66
C GLY A 277 16.28 -7.77 -14.48
N ALA A 278 16.28 -7.26 -13.23
CA ALA A 278 15.83 -8.03 -12.06
C ALA A 278 14.30 -8.13 -11.94
N LEU A 279 13.56 -7.17 -12.49
CA LEU A 279 12.10 -7.26 -12.58
C LEU A 279 11.70 -8.11 -13.79
N ASP A 280 10.76 -9.03 -13.60
CA ASP A 280 10.18 -9.80 -14.71
C ASP A 280 9.17 -8.94 -15.47
N LEU A 281 9.56 -8.49 -16.66
CA LEU A 281 8.75 -7.66 -17.55
C LEU A 281 8.10 -8.48 -18.69
N THR A 282 8.12 -9.82 -18.61
CA THR A 282 7.56 -10.70 -19.66
C THR A 282 6.08 -10.40 -19.86
N GLY A 283 5.70 -10.07 -21.11
CA GLY A 283 4.32 -9.71 -21.48
C GLY A 283 3.88 -8.30 -21.06
N LEU A 284 4.76 -7.49 -20.46
CA LEU A 284 4.47 -6.12 -20.06
C LEU A 284 5.01 -5.12 -21.09
N THR A 285 4.11 -4.36 -21.70
CA THR A 285 4.51 -3.26 -22.59
C THR A 285 4.89 -2.03 -21.77
N ILE A 286 6.18 -1.86 -21.51
CA ILE A 286 6.75 -0.69 -20.85
C ILE A 286 8.06 -0.29 -21.54
N SER A 287 8.27 1.01 -21.78
CA SER A 287 9.50 1.47 -22.42
C SER A 287 10.69 1.41 -21.46
N ALA A 288 11.90 1.31 -22.01
CA ALA A 288 13.12 1.34 -21.21
C ALA A 288 13.27 2.65 -20.44
N GLU A 289 12.82 3.76 -21.03
CA GLU A 289 12.82 5.10 -20.43
C GLU A 289 11.87 5.15 -19.23
N ALA A 290 10.65 4.64 -19.37
CA ALA A 290 9.69 4.58 -18.28
C ALA A 290 10.17 3.68 -17.14
N MET A 291 10.82 2.55 -17.46
CA MET A 291 11.41 1.66 -16.44
C MET A 291 12.58 2.33 -15.72
N LYS A 292 13.45 3.02 -16.45
CA LYS A 292 14.54 3.81 -15.87
C LYS A 292 13.98 4.89 -14.95
N GLU A 293 12.97 5.63 -15.40
CA GLU A 293 12.32 6.67 -14.60
C GLU A 293 11.67 6.08 -13.34
N LEU A 294 10.96 4.96 -13.45
CA LEU A 294 10.36 4.26 -12.31
C LEU A 294 11.36 3.91 -11.20
N LEU A 295 12.58 3.52 -11.58
CA LEU A 295 13.63 3.12 -10.65
C LEU A 295 14.64 4.25 -10.34
N THR A 296 14.43 5.46 -10.85
CA THR A 296 15.34 6.59 -10.63
C THR A 296 15.23 7.12 -9.20
N VAL A 297 16.37 7.33 -8.57
CA VAL A 297 16.55 8.10 -7.33
C VAL A 297 17.16 9.44 -7.72
N ASN A 298 16.37 10.51 -7.69
CA ASN A 298 16.82 11.86 -7.99
C ASN A 298 17.30 12.55 -6.70
N PRO A 299 18.60 12.84 -6.53
CA PRO A 299 19.11 13.46 -5.31
C PRO A 299 18.45 14.81 -4.99
N GLU A 300 18.17 15.63 -6.00
CA GLU A 300 17.57 16.96 -5.81
C GLU A 300 16.14 16.85 -5.25
N GLU A 301 15.32 15.94 -5.79
CA GLU A 301 13.96 15.70 -5.30
C GLU A 301 13.96 15.17 -3.86
N TRP A 302 14.88 14.27 -3.52
CA TRP A 302 14.99 13.74 -2.16
C TRP A 302 15.50 14.79 -1.17
N LEU A 303 16.55 15.54 -1.53
CA LEU A 303 17.08 16.63 -0.70
C LEU A 303 16.02 17.72 -0.46
N ALA A 304 15.14 17.98 -1.43
CA ALA A 304 14.02 18.90 -1.27
C ALA A 304 12.94 18.38 -0.28
N ASP A 305 12.80 17.07 -0.10
CA ASP A 305 11.82 16.46 0.84
C ASP A 305 12.34 16.49 2.30
N ILE A 306 13.66 16.45 2.51
CA ILE A 306 14.31 16.37 3.84
C ILE A 306 13.90 17.47 4.81
N PRO A 307 13.85 18.78 4.43
CA PRO A 307 13.40 19.83 5.35
C PRO A 307 12.01 19.56 5.92
N GLY A 308 11.08 19.04 5.09
CA GLY A 308 9.74 18.65 5.53
C GLY A 308 9.74 17.46 6.48
N ILE A 309 10.69 16.52 6.32
CA ILE A 309 10.88 15.42 7.27
C ILE A 309 11.43 15.94 8.61
N ARG A 310 12.41 16.86 8.59
CA ARG A 310 12.96 17.48 9.81
C ARG A 310 11.91 18.26 10.59
N VAL A 311 11.10 19.06 9.91
CA VAL A 311 9.97 19.79 10.54
C VAL A 311 9.01 18.81 11.19
N PHE A 312 8.70 17.69 10.52
CA PHE A 312 7.84 16.66 11.10
C PHE A 312 8.48 16.00 12.33
N PHE A 313 9.76 15.63 12.30
CA PHE A 313 10.45 15.05 13.45
C PHE A 313 10.51 16.02 14.64
N ASN A 314 10.77 17.30 14.39
CA ASN A 314 10.80 18.35 15.41
C ASN A 314 9.41 18.69 16.00
N SER A 315 8.33 18.14 15.45
CA SER A 315 6.98 18.30 16.04
C SER A 315 6.72 17.35 17.21
N PHE A 316 7.64 16.42 17.49
CA PHE A 316 7.59 15.50 18.62
C PHE A 316 8.62 15.91 19.68
N GLU A 317 8.26 15.79 20.97
CA GLU A 317 9.16 16.15 22.07
C GLU A 317 10.29 15.13 22.29
N ASP A 318 9.99 13.82 22.20
CA ASP A 318 10.93 12.72 22.48
C ASP A 318 11.13 11.81 21.24
N PHE A 319 11.42 12.42 20.10
CA PHE A 319 11.62 11.69 18.85
C PHE A 319 12.91 10.83 18.90
N PRO A 320 12.89 9.56 18.44
CA PRO A 320 14.08 8.71 18.54
C PRO A 320 15.30 9.26 17.78
N GLU A 321 16.41 9.47 18.50
CA GLU A 321 17.68 9.96 17.92
C GLU A 321 18.16 9.08 16.76
N GLN A 322 18.01 7.75 16.88
CA GLN A 322 18.34 6.79 15.83
C GLN A 322 17.64 7.10 14.49
N LEU A 323 16.43 7.65 14.50
CA LEU A 323 15.71 8.01 13.27
C LEU A 323 16.17 9.36 12.71
N ILE A 324 16.62 10.27 13.56
CA ILE A 324 17.28 11.53 13.15
C ILE A 324 18.61 11.20 12.47
N GLU A 325 19.41 10.33 13.07
CA GLU A 325 20.67 9.85 12.49
C GLU A 325 20.45 9.16 11.14
N ARG A 326 19.34 8.42 10.97
CA ARG A 326 18.97 7.82 9.67
C ARG A 326 18.61 8.86 8.62
N LEU A 327 18.00 9.98 9.00
CA LEU A 327 17.76 11.10 8.09
C LEU A 327 19.08 11.76 7.67
N ASP A 328 20.00 11.96 8.63
CA ASP A 328 21.32 12.54 8.37
C ASP A 328 22.18 11.61 7.48
N TRP A 329 22.10 10.30 7.73
CA TRP A 329 22.72 9.26 6.90
C TRP A 329 22.20 9.32 5.45
N LEU A 330 20.89 9.44 5.27
CA LEU A 330 20.27 9.59 3.95
C LEU A 330 20.76 10.88 3.26
N GLU A 331 20.72 12.01 3.97
CA GLU A 331 21.17 13.31 3.43
C GLU A 331 22.62 13.25 2.97
N LYS A 332 23.51 12.63 3.76
CA LYS A 332 24.92 12.46 3.42
C LYS A 332 25.10 11.61 2.15
N ARG A 333 24.36 10.52 2.01
CA ARG A 333 24.43 9.62 0.84
C ARG A 333 23.87 10.25 -0.44
N LEU A 334 22.93 11.19 -0.33
CA LEU A 334 22.40 11.92 -1.48
C LEU A 334 23.35 13.01 -1.97
N LYS A 335 24.24 13.52 -1.11
CA LYS A 335 25.22 14.56 -1.44
C LYS A 335 26.56 14.03 -1.94
N SER A 336 26.85 12.75 -1.72
CA SER A 336 28.08 12.07 -2.15
C SER A 336 28.01 11.56 -3.58
#